data_AF-A0A367FND6-F1
#
_entry.id   AF-A0A367FND6-F1
#
_cell.length_a   1.000
_cell.length_b   1.000
_cell.length_c   1.000
_cell.angle_alpha   90.00
_cell.angle_beta   90.00
_cell.angle_gamma   90.00
#
_symmetry.space_group_name_H-M   'P 1'
#
loop_
_entity.id
_entity.type
_entity.pdbx_description
1 polymer ?
#
loop_
_entity_poly.entity_id
_entity_poly.type
_entity_poly.pdbx_seq_one_letter_code
_entity_poly.pdbx_strand_id
1 'polypeptide(L)'
;MTDHRILGFHDGGDGEWGVVSVERGDGARAFRRHPCAGITPCPWRRDAPTGTFPPEVFRHSARTTYDLATHTFGCHASGRDAPTTCAGFLLRGASDNLAVRMSYARYFGVHTTVELYDGYQEMAIANGVHPDDPALVLCRGDRPMEYPPAVQAGGGDG
;
A
#
# COMPACT_ATOMS: atom_id res chain seq x y z
N MET A 1 5.90 8.11 22.54
CA MET A 1 5.69 8.79 21.25
C MET A 1 6.54 8.09 20.23
N THR A 2 5.92 7.35 19.30
CA THR A 2 6.65 6.60 18.28
C THR A 2 7.07 7.60 17.22
N ASP A 3 8.36 7.87 17.11
CA ASP A 3 8.90 8.84 16.16
C ASP A 3 8.64 8.33 14.73
N HIS A 4 7.90 9.12 13.95
CA HIS A 4 7.55 8.83 12.58
C HIS A 4 8.06 9.99 11.73
N ARG A 5 9.16 9.77 11.00
CA ARG A 5 9.63 10.77 10.04
C ARG A 5 8.87 10.59 8.73
N ILE A 6 7.87 11.43 8.51
CA ILE A 6 7.24 11.55 7.19
C ILE A 6 8.31 12.10 6.23
N LEU A 7 8.91 11.23 5.40
CA LEU A 7 9.90 11.64 4.39
C LEU A 7 9.27 12.44 3.24
N GLY A 8 7.97 12.32 3.05
CA GLY A 8 7.20 13.11 2.11
C GLY A 8 5.72 12.78 2.21
N PHE A 9 4.89 13.82 2.30
CA PHE A 9 3.46 13.75 2.07
C PHE A 9 3.21 14.41 0.71
N HIS A 10 2.72 13.63 -0.25
CA HIS A 10 2.28 14.16 -1.53
C HIS A 10 0.82 13.76 -1.69
N ASP A 11 -0.03 14.77 -1.66
CA ASP A 11 -1.47 14.76 -1.91
C ASP A 11 -1.79 14.74 -3.42
N GLY A 12 -0.82 14.41 -4.28
CA GLY A 12 -1.00 14.57 -5.73
C GLY A 12 -1.26 16.01 -6.19
N GLY A 13 -1.08 17.01 -5.32
CA GLY A 13 -1.35 18.42 -5.59
C GLY A 13 -2.77 18.91 -5.25
N ASP A 14 -3.65 18.09 -4.65
CA ASP A 14 -5.06 18.46 -4.42
C ASP A 14 -5.44 18.80 -2.97
N GLY A 15 -4.53 18.62 -2.00
CA GLY A 15 -4.80 18.87 -0.58
C GLY A 15 -5.80 17.91 0.09
N GLU A 16 -6.35 16.93 -0.64
CA GLU A 16 -7.52 16.15 -0.25
C GLU A 16 -7.24 14.64 -0.26
N TRP A 17 -6.47 14.13 -1.22
CA TRP A 17 -6.21 12.69 -1.40
C TRP A 17 -4.72 12.36 -1.45
N GLY A 18 -4.23 11.59 -0.48
CA GLY A 18 -2.80 11.24 -0.39
C GLY A 18 -2.53 9.74 -0.39
N VAL A 19 -1.71 9.27 -1.33
CA VAL A 19 -0.96 8.02 -1.15
C VAL A 19 0.32 8.36 -0.40
N VAL A 20 0.34 8.03 0.89
CA VAL A 20 1.48 8.34 1.76
C VAL A 20 2.64 7.38 1.53
N SER A 21 3.81 7.90 1.16
CA SER A 21 5.06 7.14 1.20
C SER A 21 5.73 7.37 2.55
N VAL A 22 5.68 6.38 3.43
CA VAL A 22 6.23 6.49 4.79
C VAL A 22 7.57 5.77 4.91
N GLU A 23 8.54 6.43 5.54
CA GLU A 23 9.65 5.77 6.20
C GLU A 23 9.34 5.77 7.69
N ARG A 24 9.36 4.60 8.32
CA ARG A 24 9.16 4.48 9.77
C ARG A 24 10.35 3.75 10.36
N GLY A 25 10.89 4.29 11.46
CA GLY A 25 11.80 3.59 12.36
C GLY A 25 11.12 2.41 13.07
N ASP A 26 11.81 1.85 14.05
CA ASP A 26 11.65 0.48 14.59
C ASP A 26 10.33 0.20 15.34
N GLY A 27 9.43 1.17 15.42
CA GLY A 27 8.11 1.05 16.02
C GLY A 27 7.12 0.21 15.20
N ALA A 28 6.08 -0.33 15.85
CA ALA A 28 5.04 -1.10 15.18
C ALA A 28 4.41 -0.30 14.02
N ARG A 29 4.50 -0.85 12.81
CA ARG A 29 3.91 -0.25 11.60
C ARG A 29 2.41 -0.49 11.61
N ALA A 30 1.61 0.57 11.63
CA ALA A 30 0.17 0.45 11.44
C ALA A 30 -0.12 0.07 9.98
N PHE A 31 -0.98 -0.93 9.76
CA PHE A 31 -1.34 -1.43 8.44
C PHE A 31 -2.82 -1.79 8.37
N ARG A 32 -3.37 -1.86 7.16
CA ARG A 32 -4.72 -2.36 6.91
C ARG A 32 -4.68 -3.87 6.67
N ARG A 33 -5.65 -4.58 7.23
CA ARG A 33 -5.81 -6.04 7.03
C ARG A 33 -6.56 -6.38 5.74
N HIS A 34 -7.43 -5.49 5.29
CA HIS A 34 -8.24 -5.69 4.07
C HIS A 34 -8.17 -4.45 3.18
N PRO A 35 -8.25 -4.62 1.85
CA PRO A 35 -8.48 -3.50 0.94
C PRO A 35 -9.74 -2.74 1.35
N CYS A 36 -9.70 -1.42 1.35
CA CYS A 36 -10.83 -0.62 1.81
C CYS A 36 -12.07 -0.84 0.93
N ALA A 37 -13.22 -1.00 1.60
CA ALA A 37 -14.54 -1.10 0.98
C ALA A 37 -15.44 0.12 1.22
N GLY A 38 -14.90 1.19 1.83
CA GLY A 38 -15.65 2.40 2.14
C GLY A 38 -16.08 3.20 0.91
N ILE A 39 -16.59 4.41 1.16
CA ILE A 39 -17.15 5.33 0.16
C ILE A 39 -16.25 5.46 -1.07
N THR A 40 -14.96 5.68 -0.83
CA THR A 40 -13.92 5.61 -1.87
C THR A 40 -13.27 4.21 -1.81
N PRO A 41 -13.53 3.32 -2.78
CA PRO A 41 -12.94 1.98 -2.78
C PRO A 41 -11.42 2.03 -3.01
N CYS A 42 -10.73 0.96 -2.60
CA CYS A 42 -9.27 0.84 -2.77
C CYS A 42 -8.88 0.79 -4.24
N PRO A 43 -7.86 1.57 -4.69
CA PRO A 43 -7.44 1.58 -6.10
C PRO A 43 -6.83 0.25 -6.56
N TRP A 44 -6.46 -0.62 -5.61
CA TRP A 44 -5.99 -1.97 -5.90
C TRP A 44 -7.09 -2.95 -6.33
N ARG A 45 -8.37 -2.64 -6.07
CA ARG A 45 -9.48 -3.54 -6.42
C ARG A 45 -9.88 -3.36 -7.87
N ARG A 46 -10.12 -4.46 -8.60
CA ARG A 46 -10.57 -4.40 -10.00
C ARG A 46 -12.03 -3.95 -10.14
N ASP A 47 -12.83 -4.12 -9.09
CA ASP A 47 -14.22 -3.67 -9.05
C ASP A 47 -14.38 -2.19 -8.63
N ALA A 48 -13.27 -1.50 -8.34
CA ALA A 48 -13.29 -0.08 -8.03
C ALA A 48 -13.33 0.76 -9.33
N PRO A 49 -14.06 1.89 -9.35
CA PRO A 49 -13.99 2.83 -10.46
C PRO A 49 -12.56 3.37 -10.64
N THR A 50 -12.04 3.26 -11.87
CA THR A 50 -10.74 3.84 -12.24
C THR A 50 -10.82 5.35 -12.38
N GLY A 51 -9.69 6.04 -12.24
CA GLY A 51 -9.61 7.50 -12.35
C GLY A 51 -10.19 8.26 -11.14
N THR A 52 -10.55 7.55 -10.06
CA THR A 52 -10.96 8.15 -8.78
C THR A 52 -9.84 8.97 -8.15
N PHE A 53 -8.58 8.56 -8.36
CA PHE A 53 -7.40 9.25 -7.90
C PHE A 53 -6.59 9.75 -9.11
N PRO A 54 -5.93 10.92 -9.03
CA PRO A 54 -5.11 11.44 -10.12
C PRO A 54 -3.94 10.50 -10.50
N PRO A 55 -3.61 10.33 -11.79
CA PRO A 55 -2.45 9.53 -12.22
C PRO A 55 -1.14 9.86 -11.49
N GLU A 56 -0.94 11.14 -11.15
CA GLU A 56 0.24 11.67 -10.47
C GLU A 56 0.49 11.00 -9.12
N VAL A 57 -0.55 10.62 -8.38
CA VAL A 57 -0.37 9.94 -7.07
C VAL A 57 0.27 8.56 -7.25
N PHE A 58 -0.04 7.88 -8.35
CA PHE A 58 0.52 6.57 -8.68
C PHE A 58 1.93 6.71 -9.27
N ARG A 59 2.20 7.76 -10.05
CA ARG A 59 3.57 8.06 -10.49
C ARG A 59 4.50 8.29 -9.30
N HIS A 60 4.06 9.08 -8.32
CA HIS A 60 4.85 9.35 -7.12
C HIS A 60 5.08 8.12 -6.24
N SER A 61 4.07 7.25 -6.15
CA SER A 61 4.11 6.08 -5.27
C SER A 61 4.81 4.88 -5.90
N ALA A 62 5.17 4.94 -7.19
CA ALA A 62 5.89 3.89 -7.91
C ALA A 62 7.16 3.45 -7.19
N ARG A 63 7.90 4.38 -6.58
CA ARG A 63 9.12 4.08 -5.83
C ARG A 63 8.93 3.13 -4.65
N THR A 64 7.70 2.93 -4.18
CA THR A 64 7.39 1.98 -3.10
C THR A 64 7.46 0.53 -3.55
N THR A 65 7.47 0.29 -4.87
CA THR A 65 7.51 -1.05 -5.47
C THR A 65 8.80 -1.31 -6.23
N TYR A 66 9.80 -0.43 -6.11
CA TYR A 66 11.14 -0.67 -6.65
C TYR A 66 11.86 -1.74 -5.83
N ASP A 67 12.87 -2.36 -6.43
CA ASP A 67 13.73 -3.29 -5.71
C ASP A 67 14.39 -2.60 -4.51
N LEU A 68 14.41 -3.32 -3.39
CA LEU A 68 14.91 -2.86 -2.09
C LEU A 68 14.29 -1.56 -1.58
N ALA A 69 13.08 -1.21 -2.02
CA ALA A 69 12.39 -0.02 -1.54
C ALA A 69 12.21 -0.05 -0.01
N THR A 70 12.56 1.06 0.65
CA THR A 70 12.40 1.23 2.10
C THR A 70 11.09 1.93 2.49
N HIS A 71 10.39 2.50 1.51
CA HIS A 71 9.14 3.25 1.70
C HIS A 71 7.95 2.36 1.39
N THR A 72 6.87 2.45 2.16
CA THR A 72 5.66 1.65 1.90
C THR A 72 4.54 2.48 1.29
N PHE A 73 3.68 1.84 0.48
CA PHE A 73 2.47 2.46 -0.06
C PHE A 73 1.40 2.65 1.01
N GLY A 74 0.97 3.88 1.16
CA GLY A 74 -0.05 4.31 2.11
C GLY A 74 -1.46 3.94 1.74
N CYS A 75 -2.29 3.68 2.75
CA CYS A 75 -3.74 3.53 2.57
C CYS A 75 -4.38 4.89 2.26
N HIS A 76 -5.15 4.99 1.18
CA HIS A 76 -5.87 6.22 0.81
C HIS A 76 -6.90 6.64 1.87
N ALA A 77 -7.45 5.67 2.61
CA ALA A 77 -8.39 5.93 3.70
C ALA A 77 -7.68 6.33 5.02
N SER A 78 -6.35 6.43 5.03
CA SER A 78 -5.62 6.96 6.19
C SER A 78 -5.17 8.38 5.94
N GLY A 79 -5.44 9.26 6.91
CA GLY A 79 -5.00 10.64 6.85
C GLY A 79 -3.50 10.80 7.09
N ARG A 80 -2.99 12.01 6.78
CA ARG A 80 -1.58 12.40 6.92
C ARG A 80 -1.01 12.16 8.32
N ASP A 81 -1.81 12.37 9.35
CA ASP A 81 -1.36 12.33 10.76
C ASP A 81 -1.24 10.90 11.31
N ALA A 82 -1.89 9.94 10.66
CA ALA A 82 -1.89 8.54 11.07
C ALA A 82 -1.78 7.60 9.85
N PRO A 83 -0.68 7.70 9.08
CA PRO A 83 -0.56 6.97 7.82
C PRO A 83 -0.41 5.47 8.09
N THR A 84 -1.20 4.65 7.42
CA THR A 84 -1.13 3.18 7.54
C THR A 84 -0.72 2.54 6.23
N THR A 85 0.04 1.44 6.27
CA THR A 85 0.38 0.69 5.05
C THR A 85 -0.86 0.03 4.45
N CYS A 86 -1.03 0.14 3.14
CA CYS A 86 -2.19 -0.37 2.41
C CYS A 86 -2.18 -1.91 2.29
N ALA A 87 -3.33 -2.55 2.50
CA ALA A 87 -3.49 -3.99 2.34
C ALA A 87 -3.30 -4.45 0.88
N GLY A 88 -3.84 -3.71 -0.09
CA GLY A 88 -3.71 -4.07 -1.51
C GLY A 88 -2.24 -4.08 -1.95
N PHE A 89 -1.48 -3.07 -1.54
CA PHE A 89 -0.04 -3.03 -1.74
C PHE A 89 0.67 -4.20 -1.05
N LEU A 90 0.36 -4.50 0.21
CA LEU A 90 0.96 -5.64 0.90
C LEU A 90 0.73 -6.94 0.13
N LEU A 91 -0.47 -7.15 -0.42
CA LEU A 91 -0.87 -8.37 -1.12
C LEU A 91 -0.33 -8.48 -2.56
N ARG A 92 -0.10 -7.36 -3.26
CA ARG A 92 0.10 -7.33 -4.73
C ARG A 92 1.20 -6.40 -5.24
N GLY A 93 1.88 -5.63 -4.37
CA GLY A 93 2.90 -4.68 -4.82
C GLY A 93 4.16 -4.64 -3.97
N ALA A 94 4.21 -5.40 -2.88
CA ALA A 94 5.22 -5.26 -1.84
C ALA A 94 6.31 -6.34 -1.85
N SER A 95 6.28 -7.31 -2.76
CA SER A 95 7.16 -8.47 -2.70
C SER A 95 8.66 -8.14 -2.81
N ASP A 96 9.02 -7.03 -3.47
CA ASP A 96 10.41 -6.58 -3.59
C ASP A 96 10.74 -5.40 -2.65
N ASN A 97 9.79 -4.98 -1.82
CA ASN A 97 9.97 -3.91 -0.84
C ASN A 97 10.74 -4.43 0.39
N LEU A 98 11.98 -3.96 0.58
CA LEU A 98 12.85 -4.36 1.69
C LEU A 98 12.18 -4.13 3.04
N ALA A 99 11.54 -2.98 3.21
CA ALA A 99 10.92 -2.60 4.47
C ALA A 99 9.75 -3.53 4.82
N VAL A 100 8.94 -3.96 3.84
CA VAL A 100 7.88 -4.95 4.05
C VAL A 100 8.46 -6.32 4.35
N ARG A 101 9.48 -6.77 3.61
CA ARG A 101 10.14 -8.06 3.83
C ARG A 101 10.74 -8.17 5.24
N MET A 102 11.40 -7.12 5.72
CA MET A 102 11.95 -7.06 7.09
C MET A 102 10.85 -7.08 8.16
N SER A 103 9.63 -6.65 7.82
CA SER A 103 8.49 -6.59 8.74
C SER A 103 7.46 -7.70 8.52
N TYR A 104 7.76 -8.69 7.65
CA TYR A 104 6.78 -9.66 7.13
C TYR A 104 5.95 -10.33 8.24
N ALA A 105 6.61 -10.81 9.30
CA ALA A 105 5.97 -11.49 10.43
C ALA A 105 4.99 -10.60 11.23
N ARG A 106 5.02 -9.28 11.04
CA ARG A 106 4.13 -8.32 11.70
C ARG A 106 2.81 -8.11 10.94
N TYR A 107 2.73 -8.47 9.67
CA TYR A 107 1.56 -8.23 8.82
C TYR A 107 0.53 -9.38 8.90
N PHE A 108 0.24 -9.86 10.10
CA PHE A 108 -0.71 -10.95 10.31
C PHE A 108 -2.14 -10.54 9.92
N GLY A 109 -2.92 -11.49 9.42
CA GLY A 109 -4.33 -11.33 9.05
C GLY A 109 -4.57 -10.43 7.85
N VAL A 110 -3.55 -10.13 7.04
CA VAL A 110 -3.75 -9.42 5.77
C VAL A 110 -4.30 -10.39 4.74
N HIS A 111 -5.53 -10.16 4.28
CA HIS A 111 -6.18 -10.98 3.26
C HIS A 111 -7.26 -10.20 2.53
N THR A 112 -7.72 -10.76 1.41
CA THR A 112 -8.82 -10.21 0.60
C THR A 112 -9.69 -11.33 0.05
N THR A 113 -10.97 -11.05 -0.16
CA THR A 113 -11.90 -11.88 -0.96
C THR A 113 -12.25 -11.21 -2.29
N VAL A 114 -11.89 -9.94 -2.46
CA VAL A 114 -12.10 -9.19 -3.70
C VAL A 114 -10.88 -9.31 -4.61
N GLU A 115 -11.13 -9.34 -5.91
CA GLU A 115 -10.10 -9.41 -6.93
C GLU A 115 -9.29 -8.11 -6.97
N LEU A 116 -7.97 -8.26 -7.01
CA LEU A 116 -7.01 -7.16 -7.08
C LEU A 116 -6.26 -7.21 -8.41
N TYR A 117 -5.69 -6.08 -8.83
CA TYR A 117 -4.68 -6.06 -9.88
C TYR A 117 -3.47 -6.93 -9.49
N ASP A 118 -2.79 -7.49 -10.49
CA ASP A 118 -1.72 -8.48 -10.28
C ASP A 118 -0.41 -7.82 -9.86
N GLY A 119 -0.24 -6.54 -10.20
CA GLY A 119 0.93 -5.77 -9.85
C GLY A 119 0.68 -4.27 -9.84
N TYR A 120 1.68 -3.53 -9.35
CA TYR A 120 1.61 -2.08 -9.25
C TYR A 120 1.44 -1.39 -10.61
N GLN A 121 2.18 -1.84 -11.63
CA GLN A 121 2.13 -1.25 -12.97
C GLN A 121 0.74 -1.37 -13.56
N GLU A 122 0.13 -2.55 -13.49
CA GLU A 122 -1.23 -2.79 -13.99
C GLU A 122 -2.24 -1.87 -13.31
N MET A 123 -2.18 -1.77 -11.97
CA MET A 123 -3.05 -0.89 -11.19
C MET A 123 -2.86 0.59 -11.57
N ALA A 124 -1.61 1.05 -11.66
CA ALA A 124 -1.30 2.44 -12.00
C ALA A 124 -1.78 2.80 -13.43
N ILE A 125 -1.57 1.90 -14.39
CA ILE A 125 -1.99 2.09 -15.79
C ILE A 125 -3.53 2.10 -15.88
N ALA A 126 -4.20 1.18 -15.20
CA ALA A 126 -5.66 1.15 -15.14
C ALA A 126 -6.25 2.44 -14.54
N ASN A 127 -5.52 3.09 -13.64
CA ASN A 127 -5.88 4.37 -13.04
C ASN A 127 -5.34 5.60 -13.80
N GLY A 128 -4.81 5.42 -15.02
CA GLY A 128 -4.51 6.53 -15.94
C GLY A 128 -3.04 6.95 -16.02
N VAL A 129 -2.11 6.23 -15.39
CA VAL A 129 -0.67 6.43 -15.67
C VAL A 129 -0.35 5.91 -17.08
N HIS A 130 0.42 6.67 -17.85
CA HIS A 130 0.85 6.23 -19.17
C HIS A 130 1.69 4.94 -19.06
N PRO A 131 1.49 3.91 -19.91
CA PRO A 131 2.24 2.66 -19.82
C PRO A 131 3.76 2.86 -19.96
N ASP A 132 4.19 3.81 -20.78
CA ASP A 132 5.60 4.18 -20.94
C ASP A 132 6.10 5.22 -19.93
N ASP A 133 5.36 5.48 -18.84
CA ASP A 133 5.80 6.45 -17.84
C ASP A 133 7.13 5.99 -17.19
N PRO A 134 8.18 6.82 -17.20
CA PRO A 134 9.48 6.46 -16.63
C PRO A 134 9.41 6.01 -15.17
N ALA A 135 8.43 6.50 -14.40
CA ALA A 135 8.25 6.07 -13.01
C ALA A 135 7.94 4.58 -12.89
N LEU A 136 7.33 3.96 -13.91
CA LEU A 136 6.94 2.56 -13.89
C LEU A 136 8.08 1.60 -14.24
N VAL A 137 9.14 2.06 -14.92
CA VAL A 137 10.23 1.21 -15.45
C VAL A 137 10.91 0.37 -14.35
N LEU A 138 11.10 0.97 -13.18
CA LEU A 138 11.76 0.34 -12.04
C LEU A 138 10.79 -0.42 -11.12
N CYS A 139 9.48 -0.32 -11.35
CA CYS A 139 8.50 -1.07 -10.58
C CYS A 139 8.75 -2.56 -10.72
N ARG A 140 8.70 -3.24 -9.59
CA ARG A 140 8.68 -4.69 -9.43
C ARG A 140 7.48 -5.03 -8.55
N GLY A 141 7.43 -6.25 -8.04
CA GLY A 141 6.40 -6.63 -7.08
C GLY A 141 5.14 -7.25 -7.69
N ASP A 142 5.22 -7.81 -8.89
CA ASP A 142 4.15 -8.61 -9.53
C ASP A 142 3.92 -9.98 -8.85
N ARG A 143 4.78 -10.33 -7.89
CA ARG A 143 4.61 -11.55 -7.10
C ARG A 143 3.63 -11.31 -5.96
N PRO A 144 2.52 -12.06 -5.90
CA PRO A 144 1.58 -11.95 -4.80
C PRO A 144 2.23 -12.39 -3.50
N MET A 145 1.86 -11.72 -2.40
CA MET A 145 2.32 -12.04 -1.06
C MET A 145 1.17 -12.61 -0.25
N GLU A 146 1.43 -13.74 0.40
CA GLU A 146 0.56 -14.30 1.43
C GLU A 146 1.09 -13.89 2.79
N TYR A 147 0.21 -13.76 3.78
CA TYR A 147 0.60 -13.38 5.13
C TYR A 147 0.04 -14.34 6.16
N PRO A 148 0.71 -14.50 7.32
CA PRO A 148 0.20 -15.35 8.38
C PRO A 148 -1.24 -14.98 8.75
N PRO A 149 -2.11 -15.95 9.07
CA PRO A 149 -3.47 -15.64 9.52
C PRO A 149 -3.44 -14.79 10.79
N ALA A 150 -4.55 -14.13 11.11
CA ALA A 150 -4.66 -13.46 12.39
C ALA A 150 -4.51 -14.50 13.51
N VAL A 151 -3.65 -14.23 14.50
CA VAL A 151 -3.57 -15.07 15.69
C VAL A 151 -4.92 -14.98 16.39
N GLN A 152 -5.63 -16.10 16.54
CA GLN A 152 -6.82 -16.16 17.37
C GLN A 152 -6.39 -15.72 18.77
N ALA A 153 -7.01 -14.67 19.31
CA ALA A 153 -6.81 -14.33 20.71
C ALA A 153 -7.26 -15.57 21.51
N GLY A 154 -6.29 -16.30 22.04
CA GLY A 154 -6.58 -17.49 22.84
C GLY A 154 -7.53 -17.09 23.97
N GLY A 155 -8.70 -17.72 23.99
CA GLY A 155 -9.61 -17.69 25.13
C GLY A 155 -8.85 -18.22 26.33
N GLY A 156 -8.40 -17.31 27.18
CA GLY A 156 -8.00 -17.63 28.54
C GLY A 156 -9.27 -17.76 29.37
N ASP A 157 -9.94 -18.91 29.26
CA ASP A 157 -10.94 -19.30 30.24
C ASP A 157 -10.19 -19.90 31.44
N GLY A 158 -10.06 -19.09 32.48
CA GLY A 158 -9.80 -19.52 33.85
C GLY A 158 -11.10 -19.65 34.63
#